data_AF-A0A8H7J0F0-F1
#
_entry.id   AF-A0A8H7J0F0-F1
#
_cell.length_a   1.000
_cell.length_b   1.000
_cell.length_c   1.000
_cell.angle_alpha   90.00
_cell.angle_beta   90.00
_cell.angle_gamma   90.00
#
_symmetry.space_group_name_H-M   'P 1'
#
loop_
_entity.id
_entity.type
_entity.pdbx_description
1 polymer ?
#
loop_
_entity_poly.entity_id
_entity_poly.type
_entity_poly.pdbx_seq_one_letter_code
_entity_poly.pdbx_strand_id
1 'polypeptide(L)'
;MAPDNHPLTLMNIPLEVRHQIFQYVALRDTQPKKLLRYWFEKKEVKEKTAQLAAQDPSGVAPVVVFAGDQYEYEEEYEDDSSEDDEEGEEDSDAEEGEEEEDEEDEDEEGDESESDSDEDEDQEDEEDIDEEEVDEDEVDAEDQDAEIDSTVAHTVTGAAKPPPRPPVITAHSKWRHIPQFMRMTHCPPPVELLLACKQLNNEAKGWFYDVAVLRIEATGSFAHTSFFEEAFSQITEAAFSPMEDIRKAETTFVWDTTWLRSDEAGCAGAIFPALLRQRAAFVVNILAQAPNLRDVIIHWHDSARDDESIDLMNDVLMGFLGLRARVKIVPHYIAVDAKPYRKSIAGRRRIEFQNIVDIGLDRLF
;
A
#
# COMPACT_ATOMS: atom_id res chain seq x y z
N MET A 1 15.78 24.22 51.20
CA MET A 1 15.68 24.28 49.73
C MET A 1 14.20 24.23 49.41
N ALA A 2 13.63 25.33 48.93
CA ALA A 2 12.25 25.31 48.47
C ALA A 2 12.20 24.47 47.20
N PRO A 3 11.19 23.61 47.00
CA PRO A 3 10.99 22.99 45.69
C PRO A 3 10.69 24.14 44.73
N ASP A 4 11.53 24.27 43.70
CA ASP A 4 11.27 25.21 42.61
C ASP A 4 9.94 24.82 41.97
N ASN A 5 8.89 25.56 42.33
CA ASN A 5 7.53 25.43 41.83
C ASN A 5 7.48 26.02 40.41
N HIS A 6 8.34 25.52 39.53
CA HIS A 6 8.23 25.81 38.12
C HIS A 6 6.91 25.22 37.62
N PRO A 7 6.08 26.00 36.92
CA PRO A 7 4.89 25.45 36.30
C PRO A 7 5.30 24.28 35.41
N LEU A 8 4.61 23.14 35.58
CA LEU A 8 4.73 21.99 34.70
C LEU A 8 4.22 22.40 33.32
N THR A 9 5.13 22.94 32.52
CA THR A 9 4.89 23.17 31.10
C THR A 9 5.36 21.94 30.34
N LEU A 10 4.76 21.70 29.17
CA LEU A 10 5.17 20.60 28.31
C LEU A 10 6.67 20.64 27.98
N MET A 11 7.31 21.81 28.01
CA MET A 11 8.75 21.95 27.72
C MET A 11 9.66 21.63 28.90
N ASN A 12 9.12 21.55 30.12
CA ASN A 12 9.88 21.33 31.36
C ASN A 12 9.91 19.85 31.80
N ILE A 13 9.20 18.96 31.10
CA ILE A 13 9.21 17.52 31.38
C ILE A 13 10.27 16.80 30.52
N PRO A 14 10.77 15.62 30.95
CA PRO A 14 11.77 14.87 30.20
C PRO A 14 11.34 14.53 28.78
N LEU A 15 12.31 14.44 27.86
CA LEU A 15 12.05 14.19 26.44
C LEU A 15 11.30 12.86 26.22
N GLU A 16 11.64 11.85 27.01
CA GLU A 16 11.04 10.52 26.96
C GLU A 16 9.54 10.59 27.27
N VAL A 17 9.16 11.39 28.26
CA VAL A 17 7.74 11.62 28.61
C VAL A 17 7.04 12.39 27.49
N ARG A 18 7.71 13.35 26.84
CA ARG A 18 7.15 14.05 25.67
C ARG A 18 6.92 13.11 24.49
N HIS A 19 7.84 12.19 24.22
CA HIS A 19 7.67 11.18 23.17
C HIS A 19 6.47 10.26 23.43
N GLN A 20 6.24 9.85 24.68
CA GLN A 20 5.03 9.10 25.06
C GLN A 20 3.75 9.93 24.82
N ILE A 21 3.78 11.23 25.15
CA ILE A 21 2.66 12.12 24.84
C ILE A 21 2.46 12.21 23.33
N PHE A 22 3.53 12.39 22.54
CA PHE A 22 3.45 12.45 21.08
C PHE A 22 2.86 11.17 20.49
N GLN A 23 3.28 10.01 20.99
CA GLN A 23 2.73 8.72 20.60
C GLN A 23 1.23 8.64 20.90
N TYR A 24 0.82 9.01 22.11
CA TYR A 24 -0.58 8.99 22.51
C TYR A 24 -1.45 9.93 21.66
N VAL A 25 -1.00 11.17 21.43
CA VAL A 25 -1.78 12.14 20.64
C VAL A 25 -1.72 11.87 19.14
N ALA A 26 -0.77 11.06 18.67
CA ALA A 26 -0.70 10.59 17.30
C ALA A 26 -1.76 9.52 17.00
N LEU A 27 -2.36 8.88 18.01
CA LEU A 27 -3.51 8.00 17.84
C LEU A 27 -4.70 8.86 17.40
N ARG A 28 -5.21 8.60 16.18
CA ARG A 28 -6.37 9.27 15.59
C ARG A 28 -7.29 8.24 14.98
N ASP A 29 -8.54 8.62 14.76
CA ASP A 29 -9.52 7.80 14.02
C ASP A 29 -9.01 7.47 12.61
N THR A 30 -8.22 8.36 12.01
CA THR A 30 -7.54 8.10 10.74
C THR A 30 -6.41 7.09 10.92
N GLN A 31 -6.58 5.90 10.34
CA GLN A 31 -5.55 4.87 10.31
C GLN A 31 -4.27 5.35 9.58
N PRO A 32 -3.06 5.06 10.09
CA PRO A 32 -1.79 5.45 9.46
C PRO A 32 -1.68 5.03 7.99
N LYS A 33 -2.23 3.87 7.65
CA LYS A 33 -2.18 3.33 6.29
C LYS A 33 -2.91 4.18 5.26
N LYS A 34 -3.91 4.96 5.68
CA LYS A 34 -4.71 5.84 4.81
C LYS A 34 -4.10 7.24 4.65
N LEU A 35 -3.04 7.60 5.39
CA LEU A 35 -2.47 8.95 5.37
C LEU A 35 -2.02 9.42 3.99
N LEU A 36 -1.31 8.56 3.25
CA LEU A 36 -0.82 8.92 1.93
C LEU A 36 -1.97 9.04 0.92
N ARG A 37 -2.97 8.16 1.00
CA ARG A 37 -4.22 8.29 0.24
C ARG A 37 -4.86 9.67 0.46
N TYR A 38 -5.09 10.06 1.72
CA TYR A 38 -5.67 11.37 2.03
C TYR A 38 -4.80 12.53 1.54
N TRP A 39 -3.48 12.38 1.54
CA TRP A 39 -2.57 13.38 1.00
C TRP A 39 -2.78 13.57 -0.51
N PHE A 40 -2.87 12.48 -1.29
CA PHE A 40 -3.16 12.55 -2.72
C PHE A 40 -4.55 13.12 -3.01
N GLU A 41 -5.59 12.62 -2.32
CA GLU A 41 -6.96 13.11 -2.49
C GLU A 41 -7.05 14.62 -2.21
N LYS A 42 -6.40 15.10 -1.15
CA LYS A 42 -6.36 16.52 -0.81
C LYS A 42 -5.60 17.36 -1.84
N LYS A 43 -4.51 16.83 -2.40
CA LYS A 43 -3.74 17.49 -3.46
C LYS A 43 -4.61 17.67 -4.71
N GLU A 44 -5.24 16.60 -5.18
CA GLU A 44 -6.09 16.62 -6.38
C GLU A 44 -7.33 17.52 -6.20
N VAL A 45 -8.04 17.41 -5.08
CA VAL A 45 -9.20 18.26 -4.78
C VAL A 45 -8.82 19.74 -4.78
N LYS A 46 -7.64 20.08 -4.25
CA LYS A 46 -7.13 21.46 -4.27
C LYS A 46 -6.86 21.94 -5.70
N GLU A 47 -6.28 21.09 -6.55
CA GLU A 47 -6.04 21.40 -7.96
C GLU A 47 -7.35 21.60 -8.72
N LYS A 48 -8.32 20.68 -8.58
CA LYS A 48 -9.67 20.80 -9.16
C LYS A 48 -10.39 22.07 -8.71
N THR A 49 -10.32 22.38 -7.41
CA THR A 49 -10.92 23.59 -6.85
C THR A 49 -10.28 24.86 -7.43
N ALA A 50 -8.97 24.88 -7.60
CA ALA A 50 -8.25 26.01 -8.19
C ALA A 50 -8.58 26.18 -9.68
N GLN A 51 -8.69 25.08 -10.44
CA GLN A 51 -9.11 25.10 -11.84
C GLN A 51 -10.53 25.64 -11.99
N LEU A 52 -11.47 25.17 -11.18
CA LEU A 52 -12.84 25.65 -11.20
C LEU A 52 -12.93 27.16 -10.86
N ALA A 53 -12.20 27.60 -9.83
CA ALA A 53 -12.15 29.01 -9.46
C ALA A 53 -11.50 29.90 -10.54
N ALA A 54 -10.60 29.34 -11.36
CA ALA A 54 -10.01 30.05 -12.49
C ALA A 54 -10.96 30.14 -13.69
N GLN A 55 -11.76 29.10 -13.92
CA GLN A 55 -12.76 29.05 -15.00
C GLN A 55 -13.98 29.94 -14.70
N ASP A 56 -14.46 29.95 -13.45
CA ASP A 56 -15.55 30.83 -13.00
C ASP A 56 -15.22 31.51 -11.65
N PRO A 57 -14.52 32.65 -11.67
CA PRO A 57 -14.19 33.39 -10.46
C PRO A 57 -15.39 33.97 -9.71
N SER A 58 -16.53 34.11 -10.38
CA SER A 58 -17.80 34.61 -9.82
C SER A 58 -18.76 33.50 -9.39
N GLY A 59 -18.37 32.26 -9.64
CA GLY A 59 -19.19 31.08 -9.40
C GLY A 59 -19.46 30.83 -7.91
N VAL A 60 -20.44 29.97 -7.66
CA VAL A 60 -20.71 29.48 -6.30
C VAL A 60 -19.52 28.62 -5.86
N ALA A 61 -19.05 28.84 -4.63
CA ALA A 61 -17.96 28.05 -4.07
C ALA A 61 -18.30 26.55 -4.09
N PRO A 62 -17.38 25.68 -4.57
CA PRO A 62 -17.63 24.25 -4.62
C PRO A 62 -17.76 23.64 -3.22
N VAL A 63 -18.54 22.57 -3.13
CA VAL A 63 -18.59 21.69 -1.96
C VAL A 63 -17.58 20.56 -2.16
N VAL A 64 -16.61 20.47 -1.26
CA VAL A 64 -15.61 19.39 -1.27
C VAL A 64 -16.13 18.21 -0.46
N VAL A 65 -16.10 17.02 -1.04
CA VAL A 65 -16.44 15.76 -0.37
C VAL A 65 -15.25 14.79 -0.50
N PHE A 66 -14.78 14.27 0.63
CA PHE A 66 -13.74 13.25 0.66
C PHE A 66 -14.40 11.87 0.81
N ALA A 67 -13.98 10.90 -0.01
CA ALA A 67 -14.57 9.55 -0.02
C ALA A 67 -14.35 8.80 1.30
N GLY A 68 -13.36 9.19 2.10
CA GLY A 68 -13.05 8.57 3.39
C GLY A 68 -14.14 8.66 4.45
N ASP A 69 -15.15 9.52 4.29
CA ASP A 69 -16.26 9.66 5.25
C ASP A 69 -17.42 8.66 4.99
N GLN A 70 -17.39 7.88 3.90
CA GLN A 70 -18.54 7.05 3.47
C GLN A 70 -18.26 5.55 3.37
N TYR A 71 -17.00 5.11 3.36
CA TYR A 71 -16.62 3.72 3.10
C TYR A 71 -15.67 3.17 4.17
N GLU A 72 -16.08 3.20 5.43
CA GLU A 72 -15.40 2.47 6.52
C GLU A 72 -15.62 0.95 6.47
N TYR A 73 -16.34 0.44 5.46
CA TYR A 73 -16.78 -0.95 5.34
C TYR A 73 -16.20 -1.64 4.09
N GLU A 74 -14.97 -1.32 3.67
CA GLU A 74 -14.21 -2.29 2.88
C GLU A 74 -13.63 -3.29 3.89
N GLU A 75 -14.08 -4.54 3.82
CA GLU A 75 -13.62 -5.65 4.69
C GLU A 75 -12.10 -5.62 4.79
N GLU A 76 -11.66 -5.12 5.94
CA GLU A 76 -10.27 -5.03 6.33
C GLU A 76 -9.85 -6.46 6.63
N TYR A 77 -9.40 -7.19 5.60
CA TYR A 77 -8.60 -8.39 5.83
C TYR A 77 -7.36 -7.91 6.59
N GLU A 78 -7.42 -8.03 7.92
CA GLU A 78 -6.41 -7.61 8.87
C GLU A 78 -5.05 -8.16 8.42
N ASP A 79 -4.28 -7.28 7.83
CA ASP A 79 -2.90 -7.46 7.40
C ASP A 79 -1.99 -7.35 8.63
N ASP A 80 -2.20 -8.24 9.59
CA ASP A 80 -1.38 -8.37 10.81
C ASP A 80 -0.99 -9.83 11.04
N SER A 81 -0.50 -10.53 10.00
CA SER A 81 0.34 -11.71 10.24
C SER A 81 1.75 -11.25 10.61
N SER A 82 1.86 -10.61 11.78
CA SER A 82 3.06 -10.74 12.59
C SER A 82 3.04 -12.16 13.17
N GLU A 83 3.51 -13.14 12.39
CA GLU A 83 3.90 -14.44 12.93
C GLU A 83 5.10 -14.19 13.86
N ASP A 84 4.79 -13.85 15.12
CA ASP A 84 5.73 -13.89 16.23
C ASP A 84 5.94 -15.38 16.53
N ASP A 85 7.04 -15.91 16.02
CA ASP A 85 7.52 -17.27 16.21
C ASP A 85 8.12 -17.38 17.64
N GLU A 86 7.27 -17.23 18.66
CA GLU A 86 7.54 -17.68 20.01
C GLU A 86 6.92 -19.07 20.17
N GLU A 87 7.76 -20.10 20.32
CA GLU A 87 7.69 -21.13 21.39
C GLU A 87 8.73 -22.23 21.11
N GLY A 88 9.62 -22.50 22.08
CA GLY A 88 10.51 -23.65 22.01
C GLY A 88 11.75 -23.66 22.92
N GLU A 89 11.74 -23.01 24.09
CA GLU A 89 12.71 -23.36 25.15
C GLU A 89 12.19 -24.57 25.93
N GLU A 90 12.56 -25.77 25.47
CA GLU A 90 12.41 -27.00 26.27
C GLU A 90 13.57 -27.14 27.25
N ASP A 91 13.24 -26.89 28.50
CA ASP A 91 13.99 -27.24 29.70
C ASP A 91 13.91 -28.77 29.89
N SER A 92 15.03 -29.49 29.77
CA SER A 92 15.13 -30.88 30.23
C SER A 92 16.51 -31.21 30.81
N ASP A 93 16.66 -30.88 32.08
CA ASP A 93 17.57 -31.56 33.01
C ASP A 93 16.87 -32.84 33.50
N ALA A 94 17.35 -34.04 33.13
CA ALA A 94 17.28 -35.26 33.97
C ALA A 94 18.00 -36.48 33.36
N GLU A 95 19.21 -36.69 33.87
CA GLU A 95 19.78 -37.95 34.38
C GLU A 95 20.20 -39.12 33.46
N GLU A 96 21.34 -39.66 33.88
CA GLU A 96 22.12 -40.78 33.39
C GLU A 96 21.38 -42.12 33.44
N GLY A 97 21.72 -43.00 32.49
CA GLY A 97 21.39 -44.41 32.51
C GLY A 97 22.05 -45.14 31.36
N GLU A 98 23.28 -45.60 31.58
CA GLU A 98 23.95 -46.60 30.75
C GLU A 98 23.14 -47.90 30.74
N GLU A 99 22.99 -48.55 29.58
CA GLU A 99 23.13 -50.01 29.43
C GLU A 99 23.25 -50.40 27.94
N GLU A 100 24.10 -51.39 27.73
CA GLU A 100 24.72 -51.86 26.47
C GLU A 100 23.87 -52.89 25.69
N GLU A 101 24.27 -53.14 24.43
CA GLU A 101 24.12 -54.39 23.63
C GLU A 101 22.68 -54.78 23.21
N ASP A 102 22.36 -55.36 22.04
CA ASP A 102 23.09 -55.94 20.91
C ASP A 102 22.08 -56.29 19.77
N GLU A 103 22.60 -56.61 18.57
CA GLU A 103 22.05 -57.52 17.53
C GLU A 103 20.78 -57.13 16.74
N GLU A 104 20.87 -56.78 15.44
CA GLU A 104 20.92 -57.63 14.22
C GLU A 104 19.53 -57.92 13.59
N ASP A 105 19.55 -57.96 12.24
CA ASP A 105 18.55 -58.49 11.28
C ASP A 105 17.31 -57.64 10.94
N GLU A 106 16.75 -57.64 9.73
CA GLU A 106 17.14 -57.97 8.35
C GLU A 106 15.97 -57.43 7.49
N ASP A 107 16.28 -57.00 6.27
CA ASP A 107 15.44 -56.92 5.06
C ASP A 107 13.91 -57.13 5.15
N GLU A 108 13.13 -56.15 4.66
CA GLU A 108 11.93 -56.47 3.88
C GLU A 108 11.69 -55.42 2.78
N GLU A 109 11.87 -55.86 1.54
CA GLU A 109 11.49 -55.14 0.32
C GLU A 109 9.97 -55.21 0.08
N GLY A 110 9.43 -54.12 -0.48
CA GLY A 110 8.36 -54.17 -1.48
C GLY A 110 6.93 -53.99 -0.96
N ASP A 111 6.30 -52.88 -1.35
CA ASP A 111 5.06 -53.01 -2.13
C ASP A 111 4.81 -51.77 -2.99
N GLU A 112 4.55 -52.02 -4.27
CA GLU A 112 4.00 -51.07 -5.21
C GLU A 112 2.48 -51.09 -5.05
N SER A 113 1.82 -49.95 -4.82
CA SER A 113 0.39 -49.86 -5.12
C SER A 113 0.05 -48.51 -5.74
N GLU A 114 -0.40 -48.62 -6.98
CA GLU A 114 -0.90 -47.59 -7.86
C GLU A 114 -2.06 -46.78 -7.26
N SER A 115 -2.08 -45.50 -7.64
CA SER A 115 -3.22 -44.76 -8.18
C SER A 115 -4.63 -45.28 -7.88
N ASP A 116 -5.44 -44.45 -7.23
CA ASP A 116 -6.73 -44.08 -7.84
C ASP A 116 -7.21 -42.70 -7.36
N SER A 117 -7.58 -41.92 -8.37
CA SER A 117 -8.32 -40.66 -8.33
C SER A 117 -9.68 -40.81 -7.65
N ASP A 118 -10.18 -39.70 -7.10
CA ASP A 118 -11.57 -39.20 -7.24
C ASP A 118 -11.58 -37.83 -6.51
N GLU A 119 -11.55 -36.71 -7.24
CA GLU A 119 -12.73 -35.99 -7.78
C GLU A 119 -13.67 -35.51 -6.67
N ASP A 120 -13.34 -34.38 -6.04
CA ASP A 120 -14.33 -33.50 -5.41
C ASP A 120 -14.34 -32.16 -6.17
N GLU A 121 -15.23 -32.11 -7.17
CA GLU A 121 -15.69 -30.91 -7.86
C GLU A 121 -16.64 -30.12 -6.94
N ASP A 122 -16.11 -29.15 -6.17
CA ASP A 122 -16.95 -28.08 -5.61
C ASP A 122 -16.84 -26.84 -6.51
N GLN A 123 -17.69 -26.83 -7.53
CA GLN A 123 -18.09 -25.65 -8.30
C GLN A 123 -19.07 -24.83 -7.43
N GLU A 124 -18.57 -23.80 -6.76
CA GLU A 124 -19.38 -22.64 -6.39
C GLU A 124 -18.90 -21.44 -7.22
N ASP A 125 -19.55 -21.29 -8.37
CA ASP A 125 -19.58 -20.07 -9.18
C ASP A 125 -20.24 -18.94 -8.35
N GLU A 126 -19.43 -18.04 -7.82
CA GLU A 126 -19.87 -16.68 -7.51
C GLU A 126 -19.21 -15.73 -8.50
N GLU A 127 -19.87 -15.58 -9.65
CA GLU A 127 -19.68 -14.45 -10.58
C GLU A 127 -20.11 -13.15 -9.86
N ASP A 128 -19.17 -12.44 -9.25
CA ASP A 128 -19.36 -11.04 -8.87
C ASP A 128 -18.62 -10.16 -9.90
N ILE A 129 -19.31 -9.97 -11.03
CA ILE A 129 -18.96 -9.02 -12.09
C ILE A 129 -19.35 -7.63 -11.59
N ASP A 130 -18.39 -6.90 -11.01
CA ASP A 130 -18.52 -5.45 -10.79
C ASP A 130 -17.93 -4.71 -12.00
N GLU A 131 -18.62 -4.82 -13.14
CA GLU A 131 -18.48 -3.95 -14.31
C GLU A 131 -19.49 -2.80 -14.22
N GLU A 132 -19.09 -1.67 -13.64
CA GLU A 132 -19.67 -0.37 -14.01
C GLU A 132 -18.54 0.65 -14.25
N GLU A 133 -17.79 0.47 -15.35
CA GLU A 133 -17.25 1.61 -16.09
C GLU A 133 -18.40 2.26 -16.86
N VAL A 134 -19.05 3.26 -16.25
CA VAL A 134 -19.92 4.17 -16.99
C VAL A 134 -19.03 5.14 -17.75
N ASP A 135 -18.87 4.82 -19.03
CA ASP A 135 -18.39 5.66 -20.11
C ASP A 135 -19.30 6.91 -20.21
N GLU A 136 -18.87 8.06 -19.70
CA GLU A 136 -19.57 9.33 -19.92
C GLU A 136 -19.15 9.91 -21.27
N ASP A 137 -19.84 9.43 -22.30
CA ASP A 137 -19.91 10.05 -23.63
C ASP A 137 -20.39 11.51 -23.53
N GLU A 138 -19.45 12.39 -23.89
CA GLU A 138 -19.59 13.63 -24.65
C GLU A 138 -21.02 13.96 -25.15
N VAL A 139 -21.79 14.74 -24.37
CA VAL A 139 -22.97 15.47 -24.87
C VAL A 139 -22.61 16.91 -25.21
N ASP A 140 -22.11 17.08 -26.43
CA ASP A 140 -22.04 18.35 -27.14
C ASP A 140 -23.47 18.81 -27.49
N ALA A 141 -23.95 19.83 -26.77
CA ALA A 141 -25.24 20.45 -27.04
C ALA A 141 -25.03 21.74 -27.86
N GLU A 142 -24.79 21.58 -29.16
CA GLU A 142 -25.01 22.64 -30.13
C GLU A 142 -26.52 22.86 -30.36
N ASP A 143 -27.09 23.78 -29.59
CA ASP A 143 -28.47 24.24 -29.77
C ASP A 143 -28.53 25.22 -30.96
N GLN A 144 -28.99 24.71 -32.11
CA GLN A 144 -29.25 25.50 -33.31
C GLN A 144 -30.61 26.19 -33.24
N ASP A 145 -30.56 27.50 -33.50
CA ASP A 145 -31.64 28.42 -33.81
C ASP A 145 -32.81 27.81 -34.60
N ALA A 146 -34.02 27.95 -34.05
CA ALA A 146 -35.25 27.98 -34.84
C ALA A 146 -36.23 29.00 -34.24
N GLU A 147 -36.28 30.17 -34.87
CA GLU A 147 -37.35 31.15 -34.70
C GLU A 147 -38.72 30.52 -34.99
N ILE A 148 -39.65 30.57 -34.02
CA ILE A 148 -41.09 30.65 -34.32
C ILE A 148 -41.75 31.66 -33.37
N ASP A 149 -42.20 32.74 -33.99
CA ASP A 149 -43.09 33.78 -33.48
C ASP A 149 -44.45 33.20 -33.02
N SER A 150 -44.81 33.43 -31.75
CA SER A 150 -46.22 33.58 -31.37
C SER A 150 -46.37 34.33 -30.04
N THR A 151 -46.89 35.53 -30.19
CA THR A 151 -47.33 36.48 -29.17
C THR A 151 -48.55 35.97 -28.41
N VAL A 152 -48.39 35.55 -27.14
CA VAL A 152 -49.47 35.62 -26.14
C VAL A 152 -48.89 36.01 -24.78
N ALA A 153 -49.20 37.23 -24.35
CA ALA A 153 -48.83 37.75 -23.05
C ALA A 153 -49.64 37.06 -21.94
N HIS A 154 -49.05 36.04 -21.30
CA HIS A 154 -49.48 35.57 -20.00
C HIS A 154 -48.49 36.05 -18.93
N THR A 155 -48.93 37.02 -18.14
CA THR A 155 -48.31 37.44 -16.88
C THR A 155 -48.41 36.32 -15.85
N VAL A 156 -47.47 35.39 -15.93
CA VAL A 156 -47.21 34.41 -14.87
C VAL A 156 -46.31 35.09 -13.83
N THR A 157 -46.82 35.23 -12.61
CA THR A 157 -46.04 35.60 -11.44
C THR A 157 -44.84 34.66 -11.30
N GLY A 158 -43.64 35.19 -11.54
CA GLY A 158 -42.40 34.42 -11.53
C GLY A 158 -42.15 33.78 -10.17
N ALA A 159 -42.28 32.46 -10.09
CA ALA A 159 -41.70 31.68 -9.02
C ALA A 159 -40.18 31.89 -9.08
N ALA A 160 -39.58 32.34 -7.97
CA ALA A 160 -38.14 32.53 -7.87
C ALA A 160 -37.43 31.22 -8.22
N LYS A 161 -36.57 31.24 -9.25
CA LYS A 161 -35.73 30.09 -9.63
C LYS A 161 -34.91 29.69 -8.39
N PRO A 162 -34.91 28.41 -7.99
CA PRO A 162 -34.10 27.97 -6.85
C PRO A 162 -32.64 28.34 -7.09
N PRO A 163 -31.89 28.72 -6.04
CA PRO A 163 -30.50 29.09 -6.18
C PRO A 163 -29.71 27.93 -6.82
N PRO A 164 -28.73 28.23 -7.70
CA PRO A 164 -27.90 27.20 -8.31
C PRO A 164 -27.20 26.39 -7.22
N ARG A 165 -27.24 25.06 -7.36
CA ARG A 165 -26.54 24.17 -6.43
C ARG A 165 -25.04 24.35 -6.60
N PRO A 166 -24.26 24.40 -5.52
CA PRO A 166 -22.81 24.46 -5.63
C PRO A 166 -22.29 23.19 -6.31
N PRO A 167 -21.27 23.31 -7.18
CA PRO A 167 -20.62 22.15 -7.77
C PRO A 167 -19.95 21.31 -6.68
N VAL A 168 -20.04 19.98 -6.79
CA VAL A 168 -19.42 19.05 -5.84
C VAL A 168 -18.09 18.59 -6.43
N ILE A 169 -17.01 18.69 -5.64
CA ILE A 169 -15.67 18.23 -6.03
C ILE A 169 -15.29 17.03 -5.17
N THR A 170 -14.99 15.92 -5.84
CA THR A 170 -14.47 14.68 -5.25
C THR A 170 -13.11 14.34 -5.85
N ALA A 171 -12.28 13.67 -5.04
CA ALA A 171 -11.05 13.05 -5.52
C ALA A 171 -11.36 11.83 -6.38
N HIS A 172 -10.46 11.50 -7.31
CA HIS A 172 -10.59 10.32 -8.14
C HIS A 172 -10.49 9.03 -7.32
N SER A 173 -11.31 8.03 -7.65
CA SER A 173 -11.38 6.76 -6.92
C SER A 173 -10.05 6.00 -6.91
N LYS A 174 -9.21 6.18 -7.94
CA LYS A 174 -7.86 5.59 -8.06
C LYS A 174 -7.00 5.68 -6.79
N TRP A 175 -7.15 6.74 -5.99
CA TRP A 175 -6.37 6.89 -4.75
C TRP A 175 -6.68 5.84 -3.68
N ARG A 176 -7.79 5.10 -3.81
CA ARG A 176 -8.10 3.94 -2.96
C ARG A 176 -7.04 2.85 -3.03
N HIS A 177 -6.28 2.77 -4.13
CA HIS A 177 -5.23 1.77 -4.31
C HIS A 177 -3.90 2.14 -3.64
N ILE A 178 -3.70 3.40 -3.21
CA ILE A 178 -2.44 3.83 -2.57
C ILE A 178 -2.05 2.92 -1.37
N PRO A 179 -2.96 2.61 -0.42
CA PRO A 179 -2.59 1.78 0.73
C PRO A 179 -2.18 0.35 0.37
N GLN A 180 -2.51 -0.13 -0.84
CA GLN A 180 -2.13 -1.47 -1.32
C GLN A 180 -0.64 -1.56 -1.68
N PHE A 181 0.03 -0.44 -1.94
CA PHE A 181 1.45 -0.46 -2.30
C PHE A 181 2.32 0.58 -1.61
N MET A 182 1.73 1.57 -0.92
CA MET A 182 2.49 2.61 -0.26
C MET A 182 1.74 3.16 0.97
N ARG A 183 2.34 3.01 2.15
CA ARG A 183 1.71 3.41 3.43
C ARG A 183 2.71 3.82 4.48
N MET A 184 2.24 4.60 5.47
CA MET A 184 3.02 4.97 6.65
C MET A 184 2.58 4.13 7.84
N THR A 185 3.52 3.74 8.71
CA THR A 185 3.19 2.96 9.93
C THR A 185 2.67 3.82 11.08
N HIS A 186 2.87 5.13 11.03
CA HIS A 186 2.50 6.05 12.11
C HIS A 186 1.79 7.30 11.57
N CYS A 187 0.97 7.91 12.42
CA CYS A 187 0.37 9.22 12.19
C CYS A 187 1.26 10.35 12.76
N PRO A 188 1.37 11.50 12.08
CA PRO A 188 2.03 12.66 12.67
C PRO A 188 1.20 13.19 13.85
N PRO A 189 1.84 13.82 14.85
CA PRO A 189 1.13 14.50 15.93
C PRO A 189 0.13 15.56 15.41
N PRO A 190 -0.95 15.87 16.15
CA PRO A 190 -1.98 16.83 15.79
C PRO A 190 -1.41 18.18 15.35
N VAL A 191 -2.03 18.80 14.35
CA VAL A 191 -1.56 20.08 13.81
C VAL A 191 -1.58 21.15 14.90
N GLU A 192 -2.52 21.08 15.83
CA GLU A 192 -2.64 21.96 16.99
C GLU A 192 -1.37 21.91 17.85
N LEU A 193 -0.79 20.73 18.04
CA LEU A 193 0.48 20.54 18.74
C LEU A 193 1.63 21.14 17.93
N LEU A 194 1.64 20.89 16.63
CA LEU A 194 2.65 21.40 15.70
C LEU A 194 2.61 22.94 15.59
N LEU A 195 1.46 23.56 15.81
CA LEU A 195 1.29 25.01 15.74
C LEU A 195 1.55 25.74 17.06
N ALA A 196 1.69 25.02 18.18
CA ALA A 196 1.82 25.63 19.51
C ALA A 196 3.11 26.46 19.65
N CYS A 197 4.27 25.91 19.27
CA CYS A 197 5.52 26.67 19.17
C CYS A 197 6.54 25.99 18.24
N LYS A 198 7.52 26.75 17.75
CA LYS A 198 8.56 26.25 16.82
C LYS A 198 9.39 25.10 17.39
N GLN A 199 9.74 25.16 18.69
CA GLN A 199 10.53 24.10 19.31
C GLN A 199 9.74 22.79 19.37
N LEU A 200 8.48 22.86 19.83
CA LEU A 200 7.62 21.68 19.92
C LEU A 200 7.31 21.10 18.54
N ASN A 201 7.12 21.95 17.52
CA ASN A 201 6.99 21.52 16.12
C ASN A 201 8.19 20.66 15.69
N ASN A 202 9.40 21.17 15.91
CA ASN A 202 10.63 20.50 15.52
C ASN A 202 10.82 19.17 16.28
N GLU A 203 10.56 19.17 17.58
CA GLU A 203 10.67 17.96 18.42
C GLU A 203 9.63 16.91 18.03
N ALA A 204 8.37 17.30 17.84
CA ALA A 204 7.29 16.40 17.46
C ALA A 204 7.48 15.82 16.05
N LYS A 205 7.93 16.63 15.08
CA LYS A 205 8.32 16.14 13.75
C LYS A 205 9.54 15.22 13.83
N GLY A 206 10.54 15.61 14.61
CA GLY A 206 11.75 14.81 14.83
C GLY A 206 11.42 13.42 15.34
N TRP A 207 10.61 13.35 16.40
CA TRP A 207 10.07 12.12 16.95
C TRP A 207 9.29 11.32 15.91
N PHE A 208 8.34 11.95 15.20
CA PHE A 208 7.50 11.28 14.22
C PHE A 208 8.35 10.56 13.16
N TYR A 209 9.31 11.25 12.55
CA TYR A 209 10.16 10.65 11.52
C TYR A 209 11.21 9.69 12.07
N ASP A 210 11.51 9.72 13.37
CA ASP A 210 12.32 8.67 14.03
C ASP A 210 11.55 7.37 14.23
N VAL A 211 10.23 7.43 14.43
CA VAL A 211 9.40 6.23 14.67
C VAL A 211 8.71 5.72 13.40
N ALA A 212 8.28 6.62 12.51
CA ALA A 212 7.55 6.28 11.30
C ALA A 212 8.42 5.50 10.31
N VAL A 213 7.80 4.55 9.62
CA VAL A 213 8.38 3.77 8.54
C VAL A 213 7.50 3.93 7.31
N LEU A 214 8.12 4.25 6.17
CA LEU A 214 7.46 4.17 4.87
C LEU A 214 7.50 2.72 4.40
N ARG A 215 6.32 2.10 4.28
CA ARG A 215 6.16 0.76 3.71
C ARG A 215 5.81 0.87 2.24
N ILE A 216 6.56 0.18 1.40
CA ILE A 216 6.36 0.07 -0.04
C ILE A 216 6.19 -1.41 -0.38
N GLU A 217 5.04 -1.80 -0.93
CA GLU A 217 4.87 -3.12 -1.53
C GLU A 217 5.22 -3.01 -3.02
N ALA A 218 6.47 -3.35 -3.35
CA ALA A 218 7.01 -3.16 -4.70
C ALA A 218 6.28 -4.03 -5.73
N THR A 219 5.67 -5.14 -5.30
CA THR A 219 4.81 -5.96 -6.17
C THR A 219 3.31 -5.65 -6.01
N GLY A 220 2.89 -4.86 -5.02
CA GLY A 220 1.48 -4.52 -4.75
C GLY A 220 0.79 -3.80 -5.92
N SER A 221 -0.45 -4.17 -6.26
CA SER A 221 -1.15 -3.62 -7.42
C SER A 221 -0.30 -3.75 -8.70
N PHE A 222 0.17 -4.97 -9.00
CA PHE A 222 1.11 -5.27 -10.07
C PHE A 222 0.57 -4.87 -11.45
N ALA A 223 -0.74 -5.04 -11.64
CA ALA A 223 -1.45 -4.66 -12.86
C ALA A 223 -1.43 -3.14 -13.14
N HIS A 224 -1.29 -2.30 -12.12
CA HIS A 224 -1.46 -0.85 -12.23
C HIS A 224 -0.09 -0.11 -12.22
N THR A 225 0.81 -0.52 -13.11
CA THR A 225 2.19 0.02 -13.15
C THR A 225 2.22 1.53 -13.44
N SER A 226 1.40 2.02 -14.37
CA SER A 226 1.31 3.46 -14.68
C SER A 226 0.85 4.28 -13.47
N PHE A 227 -0.14 3.80 -12.71
CA PHE A 227 -0.60 4.46 -11.49
C PHE A 227 0.43 4.41 -10.37
N PHE A 228 1.15 3.29 -10.23
CA PHE A 228 2.27 3.16 -9.30
C PHE A 228 3.32 4.24 -9.57
N GLU A 229 3.76 4.38 -10.82
CA GLU A 229 4.73 5.40 -11.25
C GLU A 229 4.21 6.82 -11.04
N GLU A 230 2.93 7.08 -11.38
CA GLU A 230 2.28 8.37 -11.16
C GLU A 230 2.31 8.77 -9.68
N ALA A 231 1.87 7.88 -8.79
CA ALA A 231 1.80 8.13 -7.36
C ALA A 231 3.17 8.48 -6.78
N PHE A 232 4.19 7.70 -7.15
CA PHE A 232 5.55 7.94 -6.70
C PHE A 232 6.13 9.26 -7.22
N SER A 233 5.95 9.55 -8.51
CA SER A 233 6.40 10.81 -9.13
C SER A 233 5.76 12.02 -8.44
N GLN A 234 4.45 11.95 -8.21
CA GLN A 234 3.69 13.01 -7.56
C GLN A 234 4.13 13.29 -6.12
N ILE A 235 4.56 12.26 -5.37
CA ILE A 235 5.12 12.44 -4.02
C ILE A 235 6.49 13.10 -4.11
N THR A 236 7.36 12.68 -5.02
CA THR A 236 8.72 13.22 -5.10
C THR A 236 8.79 14.65 -5.61
N GLU A 237 7.90 15.04 -6.52
CA GLU A 237 7.89 16.38 -7.12
C GLU A 237 7.18 17.42 -6.23
N ALA A 238 6.53 16.98 -5.14
CA ALA A 238 5.81 17.89 -4.26
C ALA A 238 6.77 18.82 -3.49
N ALA A 239 6.49 20.12 -3.52
CA ALA A 239 7.27 21.14 -2.80
C ALA A 239 7.33 20.97 -1.26
N PHE A 240 6.51 20.08 -0.71
CA PHE A 240 6.52 19.64 0.69
C PHE A 240 6.31 18.13 0.73
N SER A 241 7.21 17.40 0.06
CA SER A 241 7.15 15.95 -0.03
C SER A 241 7.35 15.31 1.34
N PRO A 242 6.55 14.29 1.71
CA PRO A 242 6.85 13.44 2.86
C PRO A 242 8.25 12.83 2.80
N MET A 243 8.84 12.67 1.61
CA MET A 243 10.15 12.05 1.40
C MET A 243 11.32 12.83 2.02
N GLU A 244 11.18 14.15 2.21
CA GLU A 244 12.28 15.00 2.69
C GLU A 244 12.82 14.57 4.07
N ASP A 245 11.92 14.08 4.92
CA ASP A 245 12.23 13.76 6.32
C ASP A 245 12.16 12.26 6.63
N ILE A 246 11.77 11.40 5.68
CA ILE A 246 11.72 9.95 5.87
C ILE A 246 13.10 9.41 6.23
N ARG A 247 13.16 8.64 7.33
CA ARG A 247 14.40 8.05 7.86
C ARG A 247 14.46 6.53 7.72
N LYS A 248 13.31 5.87 7.62
CA LYS A 248 13.19 4.42 7.59
C LYS A 248 12.21 4.00 6.51
N ALA A 249 12.60 3.01 5.71
CA ALA A 249 11.73 2.40 4.72
C ALA A 249 11.75 0.88 4.83
N GLU A 250 10.59 0.26 4.56
CA GLU A 250 10.41 -1.18 4.42
C GLU A 250 9.90 -1.42 3.00
N THR A 251 10.63 -2.18 2.19
CA THR A 251 10.21 -2.56 0.84
C THR A 251 9.93 -4.06 0.80
N THR A 252 8.74 -4.45 0.39
CA THR A 252 8.35 -5.86 0.28
C THR A 252 8.21 -6.25 -1.18
N PHE A 253 8.88 -7.34 -1.55
CA PHE A 253 8.74 -8.03 -2.82
C PHE A 253 8.10 -9.38 -2.54
N VAL A 254 6.99 -9.67 -3.20
CA VAL A 254 6.34 -10.98 -3.14
C VAL A 254 6.37 -11.56 -4.54
N TRP A 255 7.05 -12.68 -4.68
CA TRP A 255 7.30 -13.36 -5.93
C TRP A 255 6.91 -14.83 -5.84
N ASP A 256 6.69 -15.45 -7.00
CA ASP A 256 6.34 -16.86 -7.09
C ASP A 256 7.06 -17.49 -8.27
N THR A 257 8.36 -17.71 -8.09
CA THR A 257 9.22 -18.30 -9.11
C THR A 257 8.72 -19.68 -9.56
N THR A 258 8.27 -20.52 -8.63
CA THR A 258 7.78 -21.87 -8.95
C THR A 258 6.55 -21.82 -9.85
N TRP A 259 5.57 -20.96 -9.57
CA TRP A 259 4.41 -20.79 -10.45
C TRP A 259 4.79 -20.20 -11.81
N LEU A 260 5.64 -19.17 -11.85
CA LEU A 260 6.09 -18.55 -13.11
C LEU A 260 6.83 -19.53 -14.02
N ARG A 261 7.61 -20.46 -13.45
CA ARG A 261 8.29 -21.52 -14.22
C ARG A 261 7.34 -22.59 -14.73
N SER A 262 6.20 -22.77 -14.06
CA SER A 262 5.14 -23.71 -14.50
C SER A 262 4.23 -23.14 -15.59
N ASP A 263 4.32 -21.84 -15.89
CA ASP A 263 3.57 -21.21 -16.97
C ASP A 263 4.03 -21.73 -18.35
N GLU A 264 3.27 -22.67 -18.91
CA GLU A 264 3.56 -23.28 -20.22
C GLU A 264 3.46 -22.28 -21.38
N ALA A 265 2.68 -21.19 -21.23
CA ALA A 265 2.60 -20.15 -22.25
C ALA A 265 3.88 -19.32 -22.33
N GLY A 266 4.67 -19.27 -21.24
CA GLY A 266 5.95 -18.59 -21.13
C GLY A 266 5.89 -17.07 -21.23
N CYS A 267 4.69 -16.48 -21.36
CA CYS A 267 4.52 -15.04 -21.50
C CYS A 267 4.73 -14.33 -20.16
N ALA A 268 4.23 -14.88 -19.05
CA ALA A 268 4.41 -14.29 -17.73
C ALA A 268 5.89 -14.33 -17.32
N GLY A 269 6.58 -15.44 -17.59
CA GLY A 269 8.01 -15.62 -17.33
C GLY A 269 8.92 -14.63 -18.05
N ALA A 270 8.50 -14.05 -19.18
CA ALA A 270 9.26 -13.02 -19.89
C ALA A 270 8.93 -11.59 -19.43
N ILE A 271 7.64 -11.28 -19.24
CA ILE A 271 7.18 -9.90 -18.98
C ILE A 271 7.31 -9.53 -17.50
N PHE A 272 6.90 -10.42 -16.60
CA PHE A 272 6.83 -10.09 -15.17
C PHE A 272 8.20 -9.78 -14.58
N PRO A 273 9.29 -10.54 -14.85
CA PRO A 273 10.62 -10.17 -14.37
C PRO A 273 11.11 -8.82 -14.89
N ALA A 274 10.70 -8.40 -16.09
CA ALA A 274 11.06 -7.08 -16.61
C ALA A 274 10.33 -5.96 -15.83
N LEU A 275 9.02 -6.12 -15.60
CA LEU A 275 8.23 -5.19 -14.79
C LEU A 275 8.70 -5.13 -13.33
N LEU A 276 9.08 -6.27 -12.75
CA LEU A 276 9.63 -6.35 -11.40
C LEU A 276 10.90 -5.49 -11.27
N ARG A 277 11.83 -5.61 -12.22
CA ARG A 277 13.06 -4.80 -12.26
C ARG A 277 12.75 -3.31 -12.42
N GLN A 278 11.83 -2.97 -13.32
CA GLN A 278 11.39 -1.59 -13.52
C GLN A 278 10.85 -0.99 -12.22
N ARG A 279 9.93 -1.70 -11.54
CA ARG A 279 9.34 -1.26 -10.28
C ARG A 279 10.39 -1.15 -9.18
N ALA A 280 11.31 -2.09 -9.07
CA ALA A 280 12.43 -2.00 -8.13
C ALA A 280 13.30 -0.76 -8.41
N ALA A 281 13.64 -0.49 -9.67
CA ALA A 281 14.38 0.70 -10.06
C ALA A 281 13.63 2.00 -9.71
N PHE A 282 12.31 2.04 -9.90
CA PHE A 282 11.48 3.15 -9.44
C PHE A 282 11.56 3.34 -7.93
N VAL A 283 11.37 2.28 -7.14
CA VAL A 283 11.47 2.37 -5.67
C VAL A 283 12.84 2.90 -5.24
N VAL A 284 13.93 2.41 -5.85
CA VAL A 284 15.29 2.91 -5.59
C VAL A 284 15.41 4.41 -5.91
N ASN A 285 14.90 4.86 -7.06
CA ASN A 285 14.95 6.26 -7.45
C ASN A 285 14.19 7.18 -6.48
N ILE A 286 13.07 6.72 -5.94
CA ILE A 286 12.29 7.46 -4.94
C ILE A 286 13.03 7.52 -3.61
N LEU A 287 13.51 6.38 -3.12
CA LEU A 287 14.25 6.32 -1.85
C LEU A 287 15.56 7.13 -1.93
N ALA A 288 16.21 7.19 -3.09
CA ALA A 288 17.40 8.01 -3.30
C ALA A 288 17.15 9.52 -3.16
N GLN A 289 15.90 9.97 -3.26
CA GLN A 289 15.51 11.37 -3.06
C GLN A 289 15.28 11.73 -1.59
N ALA A 290 15.25 10.76 -0.67
CA ALA A 290 15.12 11.01 0.76
C ALA A 290 16.50 11.31 1.39
N PRO A 291 16.85 12.59 1.65
CA PRO A 291 18.19 12.96 2.11
C PRO A 291 18.49 12.45 3.53
N ASN A 292 17.45 12.19 4.31
CA ASN A 292 17.53 11.76 5.70
C ASN A 292 17.32 10.25 5.89
N LEU A 293 17.24 9.47 4.81
CA LEU A 293 17.07 8.02 4.87
C LEU A 293 18.28 7.37 5.56
N ARG A 294 18.01 6.54 6.57
CA ARG A 294 19.04 5.89 7.40
C ARG A 294 18.98 4.37 7.29
N ASP A 295 17.78 3.81 7.26
CA ASP A 295 17.56 2.37 7.30
C ASP A 295 16.55 1.95 6.22
N VAL A 296 16.90 0.91 5.48
CA VAL A 296 16.02 0.26 4.49
C VAL A 296 16.01 -1.23 4.78
N ILE A 297 14.83 -1.78 5.06
CA ILE A 297 14.63 -3.22 5.20
C ILE A 297 13.93 -3.70 3.94
N ILE A 298 14.46 -4.74 3.32
CA ILE A 298 13.89 -5.36 2.13
C ILE A 298 13.42 -6.75 2.52
N HIS A 299 12.12 -6.99 2.42
CA HIS A 299 11.52 -8.32 2.57
C HIS A 299 11.37 -8.94 1.18
N TRP A 300 12.02 -10.08 0.97
CA TRP A 300 11.95 -10.82 -0.29
C TRP A 300 11.24 -12.14 -0.04
N HIS A 301 9.99 -12.26 -0.51
CA HIS A 301 9.22 -13.49 -0.44
C HIS A 301 9.27 -14.20 -1.79
N ASP A 302 9.66 -15.47 -1.83
CA ASP A 302 9.66 -16.27 -3.05
C ASP A 302 9.33 -17.75 -2.76
N SER A 303 8.79 -18.45 -3.76
CA SER A 303 8.46 -19.87 -3.71
C SER A 303 9.60 -20.80 -4.15
N ALA A 304 10.74 -20.24 -4.57
CA ALA A 304 11.93 -21.01 -4.96
C ALA A 304 13.21 -20.47 -4.29
N ARG A 305 14.12 -21.38 -3.94
CA ARG A 305 15.44 -21.08 -3.38
C ARG A 305 16.52 -21.89 -4.11
N ASP A 306 16.76 -21.54 -5.37
CA ASP A 306 17.82 -22.09 -6.20
C ASP A 306 18.66 -20.97 -6.81
N ASP A 307 19.72 -21.34 -7.54
CA ASP A 307 20.69 -20.38 -8.07
C ASP A 307 20.01 -19.34 -8.98
N GLU A 308 19.05 -19.74 -9.80
CA GLU A 308 18.36 -18.81 -10.72
C GLU A 308 17.41 -17.87 -9.97
N SER A 309 16.68 -18.35 -8.94
CA SER A 309 15.83 -17.46 -8.14
C SER A 309 16.65 -16.47 -7.29
N ILE A 310 17.81 -16.91 -6.79
CA ILE A 310 18.77 -16.06 -6.08
C ILE A 310 19.38 -15.02 -7.03
N ASP A 311 19.73 -15.41 -8.25
CA ASP A 311 20.25 -14.48 -9.26
C ASP A 311 19.23 -13.42 -9.64
N LEU A 312 17.95 -13.80 -9.81
CA LEU A 312 16.86 -12.85 -10.03
C LEU A 312 16.73 -11.86 -8.85
N MET A 313 16.71 -12.37 -7.61
CA MET A 313 16.66 -11.50 -6.42
C MET A 313 17.83 -10.52 -6.42
N ASN A 314 19.06 -11.00 -6.64
CA ASN A 314 20.25 -10.16 -6.64
C ASN A 314 20.20 -9.08 -7.72
N ASP A 315 19.73 -9.43 -8.92
CA ASP A 315 19.56 -8.51 -10.05
C ASP A 315 18.53 -7.41 -9.73
N VAL A 316 17.36 -7.79 -9.20
CA VAL A 316 16.28 -6.86 -8.81
C VAL A 316 16.73 -5.94 -7.68
N LEU A 317 17.46 -6.46 -6.69
CA LEU A 317 17.84 -5.72 -5.49
C LEU A 317 19.16 -4.93 -5.64
N MET A 318 19.90 -5.11 -6.73
CA MET A 318 21.21 -4.51 -6.93
C MET A 318 21.21 -2.98 -6.73
N GLY A 319 20.16 -2.31 -7.23
CA GLY A 319 20.04 -0.85 -7.12
C GLY A 319 19.95 -0.33 -5.69
N PHE A 320 19.38 -1.11 -4.76
CA PHE A 320 19.24 -0.70 -3.36
C PHE A 320 20.58 -0.54 -2.66
N LEU A 321 21.61 -1.29 -3.07
CA LEU A 321 22.96 -1.19 -2.51
C LEU A 321 23.61 0.19 -2.77
N GLY A 322 23.09 0.96 -3.73
CA GLY A 322 23.52 2.33 -4.01
C GLY A 322 22.92 3.40 -3.10
N LEU A 323 21.94 3.05 -2.25
CA LEU A 323 21.28 4.00 -1.36
C LEU A 323 22.22 4.46 -0.25
N ARG A 324 22.08 5.72 0.19
CA ARG A 324 22.85 6.29 1.31
C ARG A 324 22.26 5.89 2.67
N ALA A 325 21.91 4.62 2.82
CA ALA A 325 21.25 4.06 3.99
C ALA A 325 21.80 2.66 4.29
N ARG A 326 21.59 2.17 5.51
CA ARG A 326 21.84 0.77 5.85
C ARG A 326 20.74 -0.09 5.25
N VAL A 327 21.13 -0.95 4.32
CA VAL A 327 20.21 -1.89 3.66
C VAL A 327 20.33 -3.25 4.33
N LYS A 328 19.19 -3.79 4.80
CA LYS A 328 19.08 -5.16 5.31
C LYS A 328 18.11 -5.93 4.43
N ILE A 329 18.55 -7.05 3.88
CA ILE A 329 17.70 -7.95 3.09
C ILE A 329 17.27 -9.11 4.01
N VAL A 330 15.98 -9.40 4.02
CA VAL A 330 15.35 -10.47 4.80
C VAL A 330 14.62 -11.38 3.82
N PRO A 331 15.25 -12.49 3.40
CA PRO A 331 14.64 -13.45 2.50
C PRO A 331 13.68 -14.38 3.26
N HIS A 332 12.55 -14.68 2.64
CA HIS A 332 11.48 -15.52 3.12
C HIS A 332 11.13 -16.51 2.00
N TYR A 333 11.48 -17.78 2.17
CA TYR A 333 11.24 -18.80 1.15
C TYR A 333 10.14 -19.74 1.59
N ILE A 334 9.21 -20.02 0.68
CA ILE A 334 8.22 -21.08 0.85
C ILE A 334 8.87 -22.40 0.43
N ALA A 335 8.55 -23.49 1.13
CA ALA A 335 9.03 -24.81 0.75
C ALA A 335 8.59 -25.13 -0.69
N VAL A 336 9.48 -25.77 -1.46
CA VAL A 336 9.31 -26.04 -2.90
C VAL A 336 8.00 -26.78 -3.20
N ASP A 337 7.56 -27.63 -2.27
CA ASP A 337 6.42 -28.52 -2.43
C ASP A 337 5.13 -27.91 -1.86
N ALA A 338 5.23 -26.80 -1.13
CA ALA A 338 4.11 -26.18 -0.47
C ALA A 338 3.35 -25.27 -1.43
N LYS A 339 2.07 -25.58 -1.66
CA LYS A 339 1.16 -24.64 -2.31
C LYS A 339 0.85 -23.52 -1.32
N PRO A 340 1.14 -22.24 -1.64
CA PRO A 340 0.84 -21.15 -0.74
C PRO A 340 -0.67 -21.09 -0.47
N TYR A 341 -1.04 -21.03 0.80
CA TYR A 341 -2.44 -20.87 1.20
C TYR A 341 -3.04 -19.62 0.56
N ARG A 342 -4.26 -19.70 0.03
CA ARG A 342 -4.93 -18.63 -0.74
C ARG A 342 -4.90 -17.26 -0.03
N LYS A 343 -5.02 -17.25 1.31
CA LYS A 343 -5.01 -16.00 2.10
C LYS A 343 -3.61 -15.57 2.56
N SER A 344 -2.58 -16.40 2.36
CA SER A 344 -1.20 -16.01 2.65
C SER A 344 -0.72 -14.91 1.69
N ILE A 345 0.33 -14.19 2.06
CA ILE A 345 0.92 -13.13 1.23
C ILE A 345 1.27 -13.66 -0.18
N ALA A 346 1.90 -14.83 -0.26
CA ALA A 346 2.25 -15.44 -1.54
C ALA A 346 1.04 -16.00 -2.30
N GLY A 347 0.05 -16.56 -1.60
CA GLY A 347 -1.17 -17.07 -2.23
C GLY A 347 -1.99 -15.95 -2.88
N ARG A 348 -2.14 -14.82 -2.18
CA ARG A 348 -2.79 -13.62 -2.74
C ARG A 348 -2.04 -13.09 -3.96
N ARG A 349 -0.70 -13.04 -3.90
CA ARG A 349 0.13 -12.62 -5.02
C ARG A 349 -0.01 -13.53 -6.24
N ARG A 350 -0.05 -14.85 -6.04
CA ARG A 350 -0.29 -15.83 -7.11
C ARG A 350 -1.63 -15.59 -7.80
N ILE A 351 -2.69 -15.38 -7.03
CA ILE A 351 -4.03 -15.07 -7.59
C ILE A 351 -3.98 -13.80 -8.43
N GLU A 352 -3.35 -12.74 -7.92
CA GLU A 352 -3.23 -11.49 -8.68
C GLU A 352 -2.48 -11.70 -10.00
N PHE A 353 -1.37 -12.44 -9.97
CA PHE A 353 -0.61 -12.79 -11.17
C PHE A 353 -1.41 -13.64 -12.17
N GLN A 354 -2.14 -14.64 -11.68
CA GLN A 354 -3.02 -15.47 -12.50
C GLN A 354 -4.11 -14.61 -13.15
N ASN A 355 -4.78 -13.75 -12.39
CA ASN A 355 -5.81 -12.85 -12.91
C ASN A 355 -5.27 -11.93 -14.02
N ILE A 356 -4.04 -11.42 -13.88
CA ILE A 356 -3.39 -10.61 -14.91
C ILE A 356 -3.17 -11.42 -16.20
N VAL A 357 -2.73 -12.67 -16.07
CA VAL A 357 -2.52 -13.56 -17.23
C VAL A 357 -3.87 -13.88 -17.89
N ASP A 358 -4.90 -14.17 -17.10
CA ASP A 358 -6.23 -14.56 -17.59
C ASP A 358 -6.95 -13.42 -18.31
N ILE A 359 -6.84 -12.19 -17.79
CA ILE A 359 -7.46 -10.99 -18.38
C ILE A 359 -6.72 -10.53 -19.65
N GLY A 360 -5.41 -10.82 -19.74
CA GLY A 360 -4.55 -10.43 -20.86
C GLY A 360 -3.46 -9.43 -20.47
N LEU A 361 -2.25 -9.71 -20.95
CA LEU A 361 -1.04 -8.90 -20.67
C LEU A 361 -1.04 -7.53 -21.37
N ASP A 362 -1.93 -7.32 -22.33
CA ASP A 362 -2.11 -6.05 -23.03
C ASP A 362 -2.66 -4.96 -22.11
N ARG A 363 -3.37 -5.32 -21.04
CA ARG A 363 -3.89 -4.36 -20.05
C ARG A 363 -2.84 -3.86 -19.04
N LEU A 364 -1.60 -4.33 -19.12
CA LEU A 364 -0.50 -3.88 -18.25
C LEU A 364 0.10 -2.53 -18.67
N PHE A 365 -0.20 -2.04 -19.88
CA PHE A 365 0.46 -0.90 -20.51
C PHE A 365 -0.47 0.29 -20.79
#